data_AF-A0A0S2SAN2-F1
#
_entry.id   AF-A0A0S2SAN2-F1
#
_cell.length_a   1.000
_cell.length_b   1.000
_cell.length_c   1.000
_cell.angle_alpha   90.00
_cell.angle_beta   90.00
_cell.angle_gamma   90.00
#
_symmetry.space_group_name_H-M   'P 1'
#
loop_
_entity.id
_entity.type
_entity.pdbx_description
1 polymer ?
#
loop_
_entity_poly.entity_id
_entity_poly.type
_entity_poly.pdbx_seq_one_letter_code
_entity_poly.pdbx_strand_id
1 'polypeptide(L)' 'MSIKSAEHTEQMAFQESEYFKEKAKERYKIEAKNSELKHSDGYNVASSSGLVGMELQGAMAIFTVNLKRILKLMK' A
#
# COMPACT_ATOMS: atom_id res chain seq x y z
N MET A 1 -18.04 4.81 26.73
CA MET A 1 -17.41 4.98 25.41
C MET A 1 -18.49 4.73 24.37
N SER A 2 -19.13 5.79 23.85
CA SER A 2 -20.17 5.63 22.84
C SER A 2 -19.48 5.30 21.52
N ILE A 3 -19.63 4.05 21.07
CA ILE A 3 -19.37 3.66 19.68
C ILE A 3 -20.18 4.63 18.83
N LYS A 4 -19.53 5.42 17.94
CA LYS A 4 -20.23 6.33 17.02
C LYS A 4 -21.24 5.52 16.19
N SER A 5 -22.50 5.52 16.61
CA SER A 5 -23.42 4.43 16.28
C SER A 5 -23.75 4.35 14.80
N ALA A 6 -23.90 5.48 14.11
CA ALA A 6 -24.25 5.51 12.69
C ALA A 6 -23.05 5.15 11.78
N GLU A 7 -21.91 5.82 11.97
CA GLU A 7 -20.69 5.59 11.16
C GLU A 7 -20.22 4.13 11.24
N HIS A 8 -20.24 3.54 12.44
CA HIS A 8 -19.86 2.13 12.59
C HIS A 8 -20.88 1.17 11.97
N THR A 9 -22.18 1.48 12.02
CA THR A 9 -23.21 0.68 11.31
C THR A 9 -23.03 0.75 9.80
N GLU A 10 -22.74 1.92 9.24
CA GLU A 10 -22.45 2.09 7.82
C GLU A 10 -21.17 1.34 7.40
N GLN A 11 -20.10 1.42 8.21
CA GLN A 11 -18.87 0.67 7.95
C GLN A 11 -19.08 -0.85 7.98
N MET A 12 -19.88 -1.37 8.94
CA MET A 12 -20.23 -2.80 8.98
C MET A 12 -21.03 -3.21 7.74
N ALA A 13 -22.04 -2.43 7.35
CA ALA A 13 -22.82 -2.71 6.16
C ALA A 13 -21.96 -2.69 4.88
N PHE A 14 -21.02 -1.75 4.79
CA PHE A 14 -20.07 -1.69 3.68
C PHE A 14 -19.12 -2.88 3.65
N GLN A 15 -18.59 -3.31 4.80
CA GLN A 15 -17.72 -4.49 4.89
C GLN A 15 -18.41 -5.78 4.46
N GLU A 16 -19.73 -5.87 4.67
CA GLU A 16 -20.54 -7.01 4.22
C GLU A 16 -20.85 -7.00 2.72
N SER A 17 -20.62 -5.88 2.02
CA SER A 17 -20.85 -5.79 0.58
C SER A 17 -19.94 -6.73 -0.21
N GLU A 18 -20.48 -7.31 -1.29
CA GLU A 18 -19.71 -8.17 -2.19
C GLU A 18 -18.51 -7.43 -2.79
N TYR A 19 -18.69 -6.15 -3.15
CA TYR A 19 -17.61 -5.28 -3.63
C TYR A 19 -16.43 -5.25 -2.64
N PHE A 20 -16.70 -5.02 -1.35
CA PHE A 20 -15.65 -4.98 -0.34
C PHE A 20 -14.99 -6.35 -0.19
N LYS A 21 -15.78 -7.43 -0.11
CA LYS A 21 -15.28 -8.81 0.03
C LYS A 21 -14.39 -9.22 -1.15
N GLU A 22 -14.76 -8.87 -2.37
CA GLU A 22 -13.95 -9.11 -3.57
C GLU A 22 -12.63 -8.34 -3.51
N LYS A 23 -12.67 -7.04 -3.18
CA LYS A 23 -11.46 -6.23 -3.06
C LYS A 23 -10.55 -6.69 -1.92
N ALA A 24 -11.12 -7.13 -0.80
CA ALA A 24 -10.36 -7.68 0.32
C ALA A 24 -9.58 -8.93 -0.09
N LYS A 25 -10.14 -9.81 -0.94
CA LYS A 25 -9.44 -10.98 -1.47
C LYS A 25 -8.21 -10.63 -2.31
N GLU A 26 -8.15 -9.44 -2.91
CA GLU A 26 -6.99 -9.01 -3.70
C GLU A 26 -5.86 -8.41 -2.86
N ARG A 27 -6.10 -8.14 -1.57
CA ARG A 27 -5.20 -7.39 -0.69
C ARG A 27 -3.82 -8.04 -0.54
N TYR A 28 -3.73 -9.37 -0.55
CA TYR A 28 -2.46 -10.07 -0.46
C TYR A 28 -1.47 -9.68 -1.57
N LYS A 29 -1.96 -9.34 -2.77
CA LYS A 29 -1.12 -8.88 -3.90
C LYS A 29 -0.43 -7.56 -3.56
N ILE A 30 -1.16 -6.65 -2.90
CA ILE A 30 -0.67 -5.33 -2.49
C ILE A 30 0.32 -5.49 -1.32
N GLU A 31 -0.02 -6.31 -0.34
CA GLU A 31 0.84 -6.55 0.83
C GLU A 31 2.17 -7.20 0.45
N ALA A 32 2.15 -8.17 -0.47
CA ALA A 32 3.37 -8.74 -1.02
C ALA A 32 4.25 -7.67 -1.68
N LYS A 33 3.67 -6.76 -2.48
CA LYS A 33 4.46 -5.71 -3.13
C LYS A 33 4.99 -4.67 -2.14
N ASN A 34 4.21 -4.30 -1.13
CA ASN A 34 4.65 -3.41 -0.06
C ASN A 34 5.77 -4.02 0.78
N SER A 35 5.73 -5.32 1.03
CA SER A 35 6.80 -6.05 1.72
C SER A 35 8.09 -6.02 0.92
N GLU A 36 8.02 -6.29 -0.39
CA GLU A 36 9.17 -6.19 -1.30
C GLU A 36 9.76 -4.78 -1.30
N LEU A 37 8.94 -3.74 -1.46
CA LEU A 37 9.40 -2.35 -1.44
C LEU A 37 10.11 -2.00 -0.12
N LYS A 38 9.55 -2.42 1.01
CA LYS A 38 10.10 -2.12 2.34
C LYS A 38 11.41 -2.84 2.60
N HIS A 39 11.46 -4.15 2.35
CA HIS A 39 12.56 -5.00 2.77
C HIS A 39 13.63 -5.17 1.69
N SER A 40 13.24 -5.37 0.43
CA SER A 40 14.16 -5.60 -0.67
C SER A 40 14.70 -4.30 -1.26
N ASP A 41 13.88 -3.26 -1.34
CA ASP A 41 14.27 -1.96 -1.89
C ASP A 41 14.57 -0.89 -0.83
N GLY A 42 14.60 -1.27 0.46
CA GLY A 42 15.05 -0.41 1.56
C GLY A 42 14.08 0.71 1.94
N TYR A 43 12.84 0.70 1.45
CA TYR A 43 11.84 1.74 1.77
C TYR A 43 11.37 1.73 3.23
N ASN A 44 11.75 0.72 4.03
CA ASN A 44 11.44 0.69 5.46
C ASN A 44 12.26 1.70 6.30
N VAL A 45 13.26 2.36 5.71
CA VAL A 45 14.13 3.31 6.42
C VAL A 45 14.00 4.68 5.79
N ALA A 46 13.56 5.67 6.56
CA ALA A 46 13.49 7.05 6.08
C ALA A 46 14.90 7.62 5.87
N SER A 47 15.19 8.12 4.66
CA SER A 47 16.47 8.76 4.34
C SER A 47 16.53 10.22 4.79
N SER A 48 15.39 10.82 5.12
CA SER A 48 15.29 12.18 5.64
C SER A 48 14.09 12.31 6.57
N SER A 49 14.11 13.30 7.46
CA SER A 49 12.96 13.67 8.28
C SER A 49 12.05 14.63 7.53
N GLY A 50 10.74 14.50 7.75
CA GLY A 50 9.71 15.38 7.18
C GLY A 50 8.93 14.78 6.01
N LEU A 51 7.67 15.23 5.86
CA LEU A 51 6.70 14.68 4.91
C LEU A 51 7.20 14.73 3.46
N VAL A 52 7.74 15.86 3.04
CA VAL A 52 8.24 16.07 1.66
C VAL A 52 9.36 15.08 1.31
N GLY A 53 10.29 14.85 2.25
CA GLY A 53 11.39 13.91 2.05
C GLY A 53 10.90 12.46 1.94
N MET A 54 9.90 12.09 2.75
CA MET A 54 9.26 10.77 2.68
C MET A 54 8.48 10.58 1.38
N GLU A 55 7.77 11.61 0.91
CA GLU A 55 7.04 11.58 -0.37
C GLU A 55 7.99 11.38 -1.55
N LEU A 56 9.08 12.14 -1.60
CA LEU A 56 10.12 12.01 -2.62
C LEU A 56 10.76 10.61 -2.58
N GLN A 57 11.10 10.11 -1.40
CA GLN A 57 11.65 8.77 -1.23
C GLN A 57 10.69 7.70 -1.75
N GLY A 58 9.39 7.81 -1.43
CA GLY A 58 8.36 6.89 -1.91
C GLY A 58 8.22 6.92 -3.43
N ALA A 59 8.14 8.11 -4.03
CA ALA A 59 8.05 8.28 -5.47
C ALA A 59 9.26 7.67 -6.20
N MET A 60 10.47 7.95 -5.71
CA MET A 60 11.72 7.42 -6.30
C MET A 60 11.85 5.91 -6.16
N ALA A 61 11.46 5.33 -5.02
CA ALA A 61 11.47 3.89 -4.82
C ALA A 61 10.54 3.18 -5.79
N ILE A 62 9.29 3.63 -5.91
CA ILE A 62 8.30 3.07 -6.84
C ILE A 62 8.79 3.15 -8.29
N PHE A 63 9.30 4.33 -8.69
CA PHE A 63 9.82 4.55 -10.04
C PHE A 63 10.97 3.58 -10.37
N THR A 64 11.96 3.50 -9.49
CA THR A 64 13.15 2.66 -9.68
C THR A 64 12.79 1.18 -9.78
N VAL A 65 11.88 0.70 -8.93
CA VAL A 65 11.44 -0.70 -8.91
C VAL A 65 10.68 -1.06 -10.18
N ASN A 66 9.84 -0.16 -10.68
CA ASN A 66 9.15 -0.35 -11.95
C ASN A 66 10.15 -0.41 -13.13
N LEU A 67 11.17 0.45 -13.14
CA LEU A 67 12.23 0.38 -14.15
C LEU A 67 12.98 -0.95 -14.11
N LYS A 68 13.41 -1.41 -12.92
CA LYS A 68 14.07 -2.72 -12.76
C LYS A 68 13.22 -3.87 -13.32
N ARG A 69 11.90 -3.84 -13.10
CA ARG A 69 10.97 -4.85 -13.62
C ARG A 69 10.87 -4.83 -15.14
N ILE A 70 10.71 -3.65 -15.74
CA ILE A 70 10.65 -3.49 -17.20
C ILE A 70 11.93 -4.03 -17.84
N LEU A 71 13.09 -3.61 -17.33
CA LEU A 71 14.40 -4.08 -17.83
C LEU A 71 14.59 -5.58 -17.70
N LYS A 72 14.04 -6.21 -16.65
CA LYS A 72 14.08 -7.68 -16.48
C LYS A 72 13.19 -8.41 -17.49
N LEU A 73 12.05 -7.83 -17.87
CA LEU A 73 11.11 -8.43 -18.84
C LEU A 73 11.52 -8.21 -20.30
N MET A 74 12.35 -7.19 -20.55
CA MET A 74 12.93 -6.94 -21.88
C MET A 74 14.09 -7.90 -22.21
N LYS A 75 14.60 -8.63 -21.22
CA LYS A 75 15.59 -9.69 -21.38
C LYS A 75 14.90 -11.03 -21.50
#